data_AF-A0A845LEC4-F1
#
_entry.id   AF-A0A845LEC4-F1
#
_cell.length_a   1.000
_cell.length_b   1.000
_cell.length_c   1.000
_cell.angle_alpha   90.00
_cell.angle_beta   90.00
_cell.angle_gamma   90.00
#
_symmetry.space_group_name_H-M   'P 1'
#
loop_
_entity.id
_entity.type
_entity.pdbx_description
1 polymer ?
#
loop_
_entity_poly.entity_id
_entity_poly.type
_entity_poly.pdbx_seq_one_letter_code
_entity_poly.pdbx_strand_id
1 'polypeptide(L)'
;MEEQTRLRKEQKKIKQLTQEIQILQATLDRQKEEITHFAEDVLPEARRCIGDDAPQVKALEARREKLLAEVCCVSNLPDSTDSVVFEEHKKRLISLTKQVRHLLDEEWPRDRQELQSAISLRRIDAEKGFLEFASGATVQCPVQPALPPLIPGLQEVAPDEPLQERWAAFCADVEPRLRSGLLDHEEELRQLYDAAFQIYSDVALTEEDKLAEIEKRHKAFLATHNGYDQEIARNRREREATEALHLEYAAYCALLDRPVRDFPEEASMEAVRCFRTELQREVKQLHEELRKKNEMEYVAKTVGEIMTELGHDVVASETLAAPNRNIIHNMYRFDDDMVVNVFTSDNGGVMFEVSGVSEEKRPATSLEKLKIKEGMERFCDKYPWIKEKLAASGLALGNENLKEPDVSYARLIPLKGENGGASFSRVKGRTRTLSAQGEGE
;
A
#
# COMPACT_ATOMS: atom_id res chain seq x y z
N MET A 1 -62.43 19.82 12.05
CA MET A 1 -61.96 19.03 10.88
C MET A 1 -60.72 19.66 10.24
N GLU A 2 -60.73 20.94 9.86
CA GLU A 2 -59.56 21.62 9.24
C GLU A 2 -58.33 21.74 10.16
N GLU A 3 -58.53 21.94 11.46
CA GLU A 3 -57.43 22.06 12.42
C GLU A 3 -56.67 20.72 12.61
N GLN A 4 -57.40 19.61 12.66
CA GLN A 4 -56.82 18.26 12.72
C GLN A 4 -56.05 17.90 11.44
N THR A 5 -56.51 18.35 10.26
CA THR A 5 -55.76 18.12 9.01
C THR A 5 -54.50 18.99 8.92
N ARG A 6 -54.50 20.21 9.47
CA ARG A 6 -53.29 21.04 9.60
C ARG A 6 -52.25 20.41 10.53
N LEU A 7 -52.66 19.97 11.71
CA LEU A 7 -51.80 19.27 12.68
C LEU A 7 -51.18 17.98 12.10
N ARG A 8 -51.95 17.18 11.36
CA ARG A 8 -51.43 15.97 10.70
C ARG A 8 -50.39 16.29 9.61
N LYS A 9 -50.58 17.38 8.86
CA LYS A 9 -49.62 17.82 7.83
C LYS A 9 -48.32 18.31 8.47
N GLU A 10 -48.40 19.10 9.54
CA GLU A 10 -47.25 19.55 10.33
C GLU A 10 -46.47 18.38 10.92
N GLN A 11 -47.13 17.42 11.56
CA GLN A 11 -46.49 16.23 12.11
C GLN A 11 -45.78 15.39 11.04
N LYS A 12 -46.38 15.25 9.85
CA LYS A 12 -45.75 14.54 8.73
C LYS A 12 -44.50 15.28 8.23
N LYS A 13 -44.55 16.62 8.16
CA LYS A 13 -43.42 17.47 7.78
C LYS A 13 -42.27 17.37 8.80
N ILE A 14 -42.57 17.43 10.10
CA ILE A 14 -41.57 17.27 11.17
C ILE A 14 -40.90 15.89 11.10
N LYS A 15 -41.67 14.82 10.87
CA LYS A 15 -41.11 13.46 10.70
C LYS A 15 -40.15 13.38 9.52
N GLN A 16 -40.51 13.98 8.38
CA GLN A 16 -39.63 14.02 7.22
C GLN A 16 -38.35 14.83 7.49
N LEU A 17 -38.47 16.01 8.09
CA LEU A 17 -37.31 16.84 8.46
C LEU A 17 -36.41 16.14 9.46
N THR A 18 -36.97 15.38 10.39
CA THR A 18 -36.21 14.58 11.37
C THR A 18 -35.35 13.54 10.67
N GLN A 19 -35.89 12.81 9.69
CA GLN A 19 -35.13 11.83 8.91
C GLN A 19 -34.00 12.49 8.12
N GLU A 20 -34.27 13.62 7.47
CA GLU A 20 -33.26 14.36 6.71
C GLU A 20 -32.15 14.93 7.62
N ILE A 21 -32.50 15.42 8.82
CA ILE A 21 -31.55 15.87 9.84
C ILE A 21 -30.69 14.70 10.32
N GLN A 22 -31.27 13.52 10.56
CA GLN A 22 -30.51 12.32 10.97
C GLN A 22 -29.47 11.90 9.94
N ILE A 23 -29.81 11.97 8.64
CA ILE A 23 -28.86 11.68 7.56
C ILE A 23 -27.71 12.70 7.56
N LEU A 24 -28.02 13.98 7.73
CA LEU A 24 -27.01 15.03 7.81
C LEU A 24 -26.13 14.90 9.05
N GLN A 25 -26.70 14.53 10.20
CA GLN A 25 -25.96 14.24 11.42
C GLN A 25 -25.00 13.07 11.25
N ALA A 26 -25.45 11.95 10.65
CA ALA A 26 -24.56 10.82 10.37
C ALA A 26 -23.41 11.20 9.41
N THR A 27 -23.67 12.08 8.44
CA THR A 27 -22.63 12.61 7.55
C THR A 27 -21.63 13.46 8.33
N LEU A 28 -22.12 14.33 9.21
CA LEU A 28 -21.30 15.20 10.04
C LEU A 28 -20.48 14.42 11.08
N ASP A 29 -21.02 13.33 11.63
CA ASP A 29 -20.30 12.44 12.54
C ASP A 29 -19.15 11.71 11.84
N ARG A 30 -19.36 11.25 10.60
CA ARG A 30 -18.27 10.71 9.77
C ARG A 30 -17.18 11.77 9.51
N GLN A 31 -17.58 13.00 9.20
CA GLN A 31 -16.64 14.10 9.01
C GLN A 31 -15.91 14.46 10.32
N LYS A 32 -16.56 14.32 11.48
CA LYS A 32 -15.95 14.51 12.80
C LYS A 32 -14.85 13.49 13.07
N GLU A 33 -15.04 12.23 12.69
CA GLU A 33 -14.00 11.20 12.76
C GLU A 33 -12.82 11.56 11.83
N GLU A 34 -13.10 11.96 10.58
CA GLU A 34 -12.07 12.43 9.64
C GLU A 34 -11.28 13.61 10.21
N ILE A 35 -11.95 14.58 10.85
CA ILE A 35 -11.30 15.71 11.53
C ILE A 35 -10.42 15.24 12.70
N THR A 36 -10.92 14.30 13.50
CA THR A 36 -10.21 13.83 14.70
C THR A 36 -8.89 13.17 14.33
N HIS A 37 -8.90 12.36 13.27
CA HIS A 37 -7.72 11.67 12.77
C HIS A 37 -6.84 12.50 11.84
N PHE A 38 -7.27 13.73 11.51
CA PHE A 38 -6.50 14.58 10.62
C PHE A 38 -5.15 14.96 11.22
N ALA A 39 -4.09 14.72 10.44
CA ALA A 39 -2.69 14.99 10.77
C ALA A 39 -2.17 14.29 12.03
N GLU A 40 -2.83 13.23 12.53
CA GLU A 40 -2.30 12.41 13.64
C GLU A 40 -0.97 11.75 13.30
N ASP A 41 -0.68 11.53 12.03
CA ASP A 41 0.58 10.97 11.54
C ASP A 41 1.70 12.02 11.44
N VAL A 42 1.37 13.27 11.13
CA VAL A 42 2.36 14.35 10.90
C VAL A 42 2.63 15.17 12.17
N LEU A 43 1.63 15.41 13.03
CA LEU A 43 1.77 16.23 14.23
C LEU A 43 2.85 15.72 15.20
N PRO A 44 2.98 14.41 15.51
CA PRO A 44 4.04 13.93 16.40
C PRO A 44 5.45 14.15 15.84
N GLU A 45 5.62 14.05 14.53
CA GLU A 45 6.90 14.34 13.86
C GLU A 45 7.17 15.85 13.85
N ALA A 46 6.15 16.67 13.55
CA ALA A 46 6.25 18.12 13.62
C ALA A 46 6.70 18.60 15.01
N ARG A 47 6.04 18.14 16.07
CA ARG A 47 6.39 18.46 17.45
C ARG A 47 7.84 18.12 17.79
N ARG A 48 8.35 16.99 17.28
CA ARG A 48 9.74 16.56 17.47
C ARG A 48 10.75 17.40 16.69
N CYS A 49 10.43 17.80 15.46
CA CYS A 49 11.37 18.45 14.55
C CYS A 49 11.36 19.97 14.62
N ILE A 50 10.18 20.59 14.76
CA ILE A 50 10.02 22.06 14.79
C ILE A 50 9.61 22.59 16.18
N GLY A 51 9.22 21.71 17.11
CA GLY A 51 8.85 22.03 18.49
C GLY A 51 7.36 22.24 18.71
N ASP A 52 6.89 21.99 19.94
CA ASP A 52 5.48 22.15 20.34
C ASP A 52 4.98 23.60 20.24
N ASP A 53 5.89 24.58 20.37
CA ASP A 53 5.57 26.00 20.31
C ASP A 53 5.58 26.58 18.89
N ALA A 54 5.84 25.76 17.87
CA ALA A 54 5.87 26.21 16.49
C ALA A 54 4.50 26.79 16.08
N PRO A 55 4.45 27.99 15.46
CA PRO A 55 3.20 28.66 15.12
C PRO A 55 2.33 27.82 14.17
N GLN A 56 2.94 27.01 13.30
CA GLN A 56 2.24 26.12 12.38
C GLN A 56 1.52 24.97 13.12
N VAL A 57 2.16 24.38 14.13
CA VAL A 57 1.58 23.30 14.93
C VAL A 57 0.41 23.83 15.75
N LYS A 58 0.61 24.95 16.46
CA LYS A 58 -0.45 25.58 17.26
C LYS A 58 -1.63 26.06 16.43
N ALA A 59 -1.37 26.64 15.26
CA ALA A 59 -2.43 27.10 14.37
C ALA A 59 -3.30 25.93 13.87
N LEU A 60 -2.66 24.82 13.48
CA LEU A 60 -3.38 23.64 12.99
C LEU A 60 -4.21 22.98 14.10
N GLU A 61 -3.64 22.83 15.30
CA GLU A 61 -4.33 22.26 16.46
C GLU A 61 -5.50 23.11 16.93
N ALA A 62 -5.29 24.43 17.08
CA ALA A 62 -6.36 25.35 17.47
C ALA A 62 -7.51 25.35 16.45
N ARG A 63 -7.19 25.22 15.16
CA ARG A 63 -8.18 25.16 14.08
C ARG A 63 -8.97 23.85 14.10
N ARG A 64 -8.29 22.72 14.33
CA ARG A 64 -8.91 21.41 14.55
C ARG A 64 -9.86 21.44 15.76
N GLU A 65 -9.39 21.92 16.90
CA GLU A 65 -10.19 22.01 18.13
C GLU A 65 -11.42 22.92 17.95
N LYS A 66 -11.24 24.07 17.31
CA LYS A 66 -12.34 24.98 16.99
C LYS A 66 -13.40 24.31 16.12
N LEU A 67 -12.98 23.60 15.06
CA LEU A 67 -13.91 22.94 14.15
C LEU A 67 -14.64 21.77 14.85
N LEU A 68 -13.95 21.00 15.69
CA LEU A 68 -14.56 19.95 16.50
C LEU A 68 -15.60 20.51 17.48
N ALA A 69 -15.32 21.65 18.11
CA ALA A 69 -16.27 22.32 18.99
C ALA A 69 -17.51 22.78 18.21
N GLU A 70 -17.31 23.41 17.04
CA GLU A 70 -18.42 23.85 16.18
C GLU A 70 -19.30 22.68 15.71
N VAL A 71 -18.70 21.56 15.33
CA VAL A 71 -19.41 20.33 14.96
C VAL A 71 -20.21 19.77 16.15
N CYS A 72 -19.60 19.65 17.32
CA CYS A 72 -20.27 19.11 18.51
C CYS A 72 -21.44 19.98 19.00
N CYS A 73 -21.38 21.30 18.82
CA CYS A 73 -22.46 22.21 19.21
C CYS A 73 -23.72 22.10 18.33
N VAL A 74 -23.60 21.62 17.08
CA VAL A 74 -24.71 21.60 16.12
C VAL A 74 -25.36 20.22 16.02
N SER A 75 -24.76 19.17 16.55
CA SER A 75 -25.26 17.78 16.45
C SER A 75 -26.54 17.47 17.24
N ASN A 76 -27.01 18.35 18.14
CA ASN A 76 -28.20 18.08 18.95
C ASN A 76 -29.50 18.41 18.20
N LEU A 77 -30.46 17.48 18.23
CA LEU A 77 -31.80 17.73 17.70
C LEU A 77 -32.49 18.88 18.47
N PRO A 78 -33.30 19.72 17.80
CA PRO A 78 -34.04 20.77 18.48
C PRO A 78 -35.16 20.21 19.36
N ASP A 79 -35.23 20.64 20.61
CA ASP A 79 -36.36 20.39 21.52
C ASP A 79 -37.54 21.32 21.20
N SER A 80 -38.04 21.28 19.96
CA SER A 80 -39.14 22.12 19.48
C SER A 80 -40.22 21.30 18.79
N THR A 81 -41.46 21.74 18.86
CA THR A 81 -42.58 21.18 18.09
C THR A 81 -42.86 21.96 16.81
N ASP A 82 -42.07 22.99 16.50
CA ASP A 82 -42.26 23.87 15.35
C ASP A 82 -41.42 23.40 14.15
N SER A 83 -42.09 23.20 13.01
CA SER A 83 -41.43 22.81 11.76
C SER A 83 -40.44 23.85 11.23
N VAL A 84 -40.61 25.14 11.60
CA VAL A 84 -39.68 26.23 11.23
C VAL A 84 -38.32 26.05 11.88
N VAL A 85 -38.28 25.62 13.15
CA VAL A 85 -37.03 25.40 13.91
C VAL A 85 -36.24 24.24 13.30
N PHE A 86 -36.93 23.18 12.84
CA PHE A 86 -36.30 22.05 12.16
C PHE A 86 -35.71 22.45 10.79
N GLU A 87 -36.40 23.28 10.01
CA GLU A 87 -35.87 23.78 8.74
C GLU A 87 -34.62 24.65 8.92
N GLU A 88 -34.61 25.51 9.95
CA GLU A 88 -33.46 26.34 10.27
C GLU A 88 -32.27 25.52 10.75
N HIS A 89 -32.52 24.53 11.61
CA HIS A 89 -31.50 23.58 12.06
C HIS A 89 -30.91 22.77 10.89
N LYS A 90 -31.76 22.26 10.00
CA LYS A 90 -31.34 21.57 8.77
C LYS A 90 -30.47 22.47 7.88
N LYS A 91 -30.86 23.72 7.66
CA LYS A 91 -30.05 24.68 6.88
C LYS A 91 -28.68 24.89 7.50
N ARG A 92 -28.61 25.00 8.83
CA ARG A 92 -27.34 25.14 9.57
C ARG A 92 -26.46 23.89 9.39
N LEU A 93 -27.03 22.70 9.52
CA LEU A 93 -26.33 21.43 9.27
C LEU A 93 -25.79 21.33 7.84
N ILE A 94 -26.59 21.67 6.83
CA ILE A 94 -26.14 21.67 5.42
C ILE A 94 -24.97 22.64 5.23
N SER A 95 -25.08 23.85 5.78
CA SER A 95 -24.02 24.86 5.68
C SER A 95 -22.72 24.36 6.33
N LEU A 96 -22.83 23.78 7.53
CA LEU A 96 -21.69 23.27 8.28
C LEU A 96 -21.05 22.06 7.57
N THR A 97 -21.85 21.11 7.09
CA THR A 97 -21.37 19.93 6.36
C THR A 97 -20.57 20.33 5.11
N LYS A 98 -21.04 21.36 4.39
CA LYS A 98 -20.34 21.91 3.22
C LYS A 98 -19.03 22.60 3.61
N GLN A 99 -19.06 23.42 4.67
CA GLN A 99 -17.88 24.11 5.17
C GLN A 99 -16.80 23.13 5.64
N VAL A 100 -17.18 22.11 6.42
CA VAL A 100 -16.28 21.05 6.88
C VAL A 100 -15.68 20.31 5.70
N ARG A 101 -16.50 19.94 4.70
CA ARG A 101 -15.99 19.26 3.50
C ARG A 101 -14.99 20.11 2.72
N HIS A 102 -15.28 21.40 2.53
CA HIS A 102 -14.36 22.33 1.89
C HIS A 102 -13.02 22.41 2.66
N LEU A 103 -13.07 22.53 3.98
CA LEU A 103 -11.85 22.58 4.80
C LEU A 103 -11.02 21.30 4.67
N LEU A 104 -11.66 20.12 4.75
CA LEU A 104 -11.01 18.81 4.65
C LEU A 104 -10.39 18.56 3.27
N ASP A 105 -11.04 18.99 2.18
CA ASP A 105 -10.60 18.71 0.82
C ASP A 105 -9.58 19.74 0.29
N GLU A 106 -9.73 21.01 0.65
CA GLU A 106 -8.98 22.11 0.02
C GLU A 106 -7.91 22.71 0.92
N GLU A 107 -8.26 23.04 2.17
CA GLU A 107 -7.39 23.86 3.02
C GLU A 107 -6.45 22.99 3.87
N TRP A 108 -6.97 21.91 4.43
CA TRP A 108 -6.23 21.05 5.34
C TRP A 108 -5.10 20.27 4.64
N PRO A 109 -5.26 19.75 3.41
CA PRO A 109 -4.15 19.17 2.67
C PRO A 109 -3.01 20.17 2.40
N ARG A 110 -3.33 21.45 2.17
CA ARG A 110 -2.32 22.52 2.03
C ARG A 110 -1.59 22.75 3.34
N ASP A 111 -2.32 22.91 4.44
CA ASP A 111 -1.74 23.09 5.78
C ASP A 111 -0.81 21.90 6.16
N ARG A 112 -1.21 20.67 5.81
CA ARG A 112 -0.39 19.46 6.00
C ARG A 112 0.88 19.49 5.16
N GLN A 113 0.78 19.90 3.89
CA GLN A 113 1.93 20.00 2.99
C GLN A 113 2.91 21.09 3.45
N GLU A 114 2.41 22.23 3.92
CA GLU A 114 3.23 23.30 4.51
C GLU A 114 3.95 22.82 5.77
N LEU A 115 3.27 22.07 6.64
CA LEU A 115 3.87 21.48 7.83
C LEU A 115 4.98 20.47 7.48
N GLN A 116 4.75 19.60 6.50
CA GLN A 116 5.76 18.66 6.00
C GLN A 116 6.96 19.37 5.38
N SER A 117 6.73 20.47 4.67
CA SER A 117 7.80 21.31 4.12
C SER A 117 8.63 21.96 5.22
N ALA A 118 7.98 22.46 6.29
CA ALA A 118 8.65 23.03 7.45
C ALA A 118 9.49 21.97 8.21
N ILE A 119 8.97 20.76 8.39
CA ILE A 119 9.73 19.63 8.97
C ILE A 119 10.98 19.34 8.14
N SER A 120 10.82 19.24 6.82
CA SER A 120 11.91 18.94 5.89
C SER A 120 12.99 20.02 5.93
N LEU A 121 12.59 21.29 5.90
CA LEU A 121 13.50 22.42 6.00
C LEU A 121 14.27 22.39 7.33
N ARG A 122 13.58 22.10 8.45
CA ARG A 122 14.27 22.04 9.75
C ARG A 122 15.27 20.90 9.85
N ARG A 123 15.01 19.76 9.20
CA ARG A 123 15.97 18.65 9.12
C ARG A 123 17.21 19.08 8.34
N ILE A 124 17.04 19.75 7.21
CA ILE A 124 18.15 20.30 6.42
C ILE A 124 18.95 21.32 7.21
N ASP A 125 18.29 22.24 7.94
CA ASP A 125 18.97 23.23 8.78
C ASP A 125 19.71 22.58 9.96
N ALA A 126 19.15 21.52 10.55
CA ALA A 126 19.81 20.76 11.61
C ALA A 126 21.04 20.00 11.08
N GLU A 127 20.95 19.42 9.88
CA GLU A 127 22.08 18.79 9.20
C GLU A 127 23.17 19.80 8.87
N LYS A 128 22.82 20.96 8.33
CA LYS A 128 23.77 22.05 8.08
C LYS A 128 24.41 22.55 9.37
N GLY A 129 23.63 22.80 10.42
CA GLY A 129 24.13 23.22 11.72
C GLY A 129 25.04 22.18 12.37
N PHE A 130 24.74 20.89 12.18
CA PHE A 130 25.63 19.80 12.59
C PHE A 130 26.95 19.81 11.82
N LEU A 131 26.92 20.00 10.49
CA LEU A 131 28.12 20.08 9.66
C LEU A 131 28.98 21.32 9.97
N GLU A 132 28.35 22.47 10.23
CA GLU A 132 29.03 23.70 10.67
C GLU A 132 29.61 23.54 12.08
N PHE A 133 28.88 22.91 13.00
CA PHE A 133 29.40 22.58 14.33
C PHE A 133 30.56 21.59 14.24
N ALA A 134 30.45 20.53 13.44
CA ALA A 134 31.50 19.52 13.27
C ALA A 134 32.76 20.11 12.63
N SER A 135 32.63 21.07 11.71
CA SER A 135 33.77 21.76 11.11
C SER A 135 34.41 22.81 12.04
N GLY A 136 33.67 23.36 13.02
CA GLY A 136 34.19 24.31 14.02
C GLY A 136 34.58 23.69 15.38
N ALA A 137 34.17 22.45 15.67
CA ALA A 137 34.40 21.81 16.96
C ALA A 137 35.86 21.38 17.12
N THR A 138 36.66 22.24 17.78
CA THR A 138 37.97 21.85 18.29
C THR A 138 37.76 21.07 19.59
N VAL A 139 38.13 19.79 19.60
CA VAL A 139 38.10 18.94 20.80
C VAL A 139 39.01 19.55 21.86
N GLN A 140 38.44 20.20 22.87
CA GLN A 140 39.20 20.55 24.08
C GLN A 140 39.36 19.29 24.92
N CYS A 141 40.55 18.68 24.81
CA CYS A 141 41.00 17.71 25.79
C CYS A 141 41.01 18.37 27.19
N PRO A 142 40.63 17.64 28.25
CA PRO A 142 40.66 18.17 29.61
C PRO A 142 42.08 18.61 29.98
N VAL A 143 42.14 19.79 30.60
CA VAL A 143 43.34 20.50 31.06
C VAL A 143 44.35 19.54 31.69
N GLN A 144 45.47 19.34 30.99
CA GLN A 144 46.70 18.83 31.61
C GLN A 144 47.15 19.80 32.71
N PRO A 145 47.67 19.31 33.85
CA PRO A 145 48.23 20.17 34.88
C PRO A 145 49.42 20.96 34.31
N ALA A 146 49.55 22.22 34.75
CA ALA A 146 50.51 23.20 34.25
C ALA A 146 51.94 22.64 34.13
N LEU A 147 52.49 22.68 32.92
CA LEU A 147 53.91 22.49 32.66
C LEU A 147 54.70 23.76 33.08
N PRO A 148 55.88 23.59 33.72
CA PRO A 148 56.76 24.70 34.11
C PRO A 148 57.41 25.36 32.87
N PRO A 149 57.99 26.57 33.02
CA PRO A 149 58.38 27.38 31.87
C PRO A 149 59.50 26.75 31.05
N LEU A 150 59.40 27.01 29.74
CA LEU A 150 60.36 26.72 28.67
C LEU A 150 61.82 26.91 29.13
N ILE A 151 62.56 25.81 29.14
CA ILE A 151 64.02 25.82 28.96
C ILE A 151 64.27 25.68 27.45
N PRO A 152 65.02 26.59 26.82
CA PRO A 152 65.39 26.46 25.42
C PRO A 152 66.52 25.41 25.30
N GLY A 153 66.22 24.31 24.62
CA GLY A 153 67.18 23.25 24.36
C GLY A 153 66.64 22.26 23.34
N LEU A 154 67.08 22.43 22.10
CA LEU A 154 67.02 21.46 21.01
C LEU A 154 67.34 20.04 21.51
N GLN A 155 66.46 19.07 21.23
CA GLN A 155 66.87 17.72 20.88
C GLN A 155 65.71 16.97 20.21
N GLU A 156 65.84 16.81 18.89
CA GLU A 156 65.17 15.76 18.12
C GLU A 156 65.55 14.41 18.74
N VAL A 157 64.54 13.65 19.17
CA VAL A 157 64.70 12.24 19.52
C VAL A 157 63.92 11.47 18.47
N ALA A 158 64.67 10.86 17.55
CA ALA A 158 64.17 9.90 16.58
C ALA A 158 63.57 8.69 17.31
N PRO A 159 62.37 8.22 16.96
CA PRO A 159 61.98 6.85 17.25
C PRO A 159 62.60 5.94 16.18
N ASP A 160 63.47 5.01 16.59
CA ASP A 160 64.04 3.92 15.77
C ASP A 160 62.95 2.89 15.35
N GLU A 161 61.82 3.33 14.79
CA GLU A 161 60.83 2.43 14.22
C GLU A 161 61.15 2.26 12.73
N PRO A 162 61.39 1.03 12.24
CA PRO A 162 61.77 0.82 10.85
C PRO A 162 60.63 1.26 9.91
N LEU A 163 61.00 1.95 8.82
CA LEU A 163 60.07 2.45 7.79
C LEU A 163 59.05 1.39 7.34
N GLN A 164 59.46 0.12 7.29
CA GLN A 164 58.61 -1.01 6.93
C GLN A 164 57.47 -1.28 7.93
N GLU A 165 57.73 -1.16 9.23
CA GLU A 165 56.69 -1.33 10.27
C GLU A 165 55.68 -0.19 10.22
N ARG A 166 56.16 1.04 10.01
CA ARG A 166 55.28 2.22 9.88
C ARG A 166 54.42 2.16 8.62
N TRP A 167 54.99 1.73 7.50
CA TRP A 167 54.24 1.48 6.26
C TRP A 167 53.19 0.38 6.46
N ALA A 168 53.55 -0.73 7.11
CA ALA A 168 52.62 -1.82 7.40
C ALA A 168 51.45 -1.36 8.29
N ALA A 169 51.72 -0.52 9.30
CA ALA A 169 50.68 0.06 10.15
C ALA A 169 49.71 0.95 9.35
N PHE A 170 50.23 1.81 8.48
CA PHE A 170 49.41 2.61 7.57
C PHE A 170 48.52 1.75 6.66
N CYS A 171 49.09 0.71 6.03
CA CYS A 171 48.33 -0.22 5.19
C CYS A 171 47.25 -0.97 5.98
N ALA A 172 47.57 -1.43 7.19
CA ALA A 172 46.64 -2.16 8.04
C ALA A 172 45.39 -1.32 8.39
N ASP A 173 45.55 -0.01 8.49
CA ASP A 173 44.44 0.90 8.72
C ASP A 173 43.68 1.24 7.43
N VAL A 174 44.37 1.53 6.31
CA VAL A 174 43.70 2.06 5.11
C VAL A 174 43.07 0.95 4.25
N GLU A 175 43.76 -0.18 4.07
CA GLU A 175 43.34 -1.23 3.13
C GLU A 175 42.00 -1.90 3.45
N PRO A 176 41.65 -2.21 4.71
CA PRO A 176 40.35 -2.81 5.01
C PRO A 176 39.16 -1.94 4.58
N ARG A 177 39.34 -0.61 4.61
CA ARG A 177 38.31 0.37 4.24
C ARG A 177 38.19 0.48 2.73
N LEU A 178 39.30 0.51 2.00
CA LEU A 178 39.30 0.44 0.53
C LEU A 178 38.71 -0.87 0.02
N ARG A 179 39.04 -2.01 0.63
CA ARG A 179 38.50 -3.32 0.26
C ARG A 179 37.04 -3.52 0.63
N SER A 180 36.44 -2.60 1.41
CA SER A 180 35.04 -2.72 1.81
C SER A 180 34.07 -2.55 0.64
N GLY A 181 34.43 -1.75 -0.38
CA GLY A 181 33.54 -1.39 -1.49
C GLY A 181 32.29 -0.60 -1.07
N LEU A 182 32.27 -0.08 0.16
CA LEU A 182 31.10 0.58 0.77
C LEU A 182 31.31 2.07 1.01
N LEU A 183 32.37 2.67 0.43
CA LEU A 183 32.63 4.10 0.52
C LEU A 183 32.02 4.81 -0.69
N ASP A 184 31.30 5.90 -0.44
CA ASP A 184 30.74 6.79 -1.45
C ASP A 184 31.89 7.60 -2.13
N HIS A 185 32.98 7.87 -1.40
CA HIS A 185 34.16 8.59 -1.88
C HIS A 185 35.44 7.74 -1.78
N GLU A 186 35.41 6.49 -2.27
CA GLU A 186 36.59 5.61 -2.25
C GLU A 186 37.81 6.26 -2.92
N GLU A 187 37.60 7.06 -3.98
CA GLU A 187 38.67 7.71 -4.74
C GLU A 187 39.58 8.60 -3.87
N GLU A 188 39.03 9.31 -2.89
CA GLU A 188 39.83 10.19 -2.02
C GLU A 188 40.78 9.38 -1.13
N LEU A 189 40.25 8.31 -0.53
CA LEU A 189 41.05 7.41 0.29
C LEU A 189 42.08 6.65 -0.56
N ARG A 190 41.73 6.34 -1.80
CA ARG A 190 42.62 5.67 -2.75
C ARG A 190 43.75 6.59 -3.21
N GLN A 191 43.47 7.85 -3.49
CA GLN A 191 44.51 8.85 -3.78
C GLN A 191 45.47 9.03 -2.60
N LEU A 192 44.97 9.03 -1.36
CA LEU A 192 45.81 9.08 -0.16
C LEU A 192 46.70 7.83 -0.04
N TYR A 193 46.16 6.65 -0.30
CA TYR A 193 46.91 5.39 -0.32
C TYR A 193 47.98 5.39 -1.41
N ASP A 194 47.62 5.74 -2.65
CA ASP A 194 48.52 5.75 -3.80
C ASP A 194 49.64 6.78 -3.61
N ALA A 195 49.33 7.97 -3.08
CA ALA A 195 50.34 8.98 -2.76
C ALA A 195 51.34 8.49 -1.70
N ALA A 196 50.86 7.81 -0.65
CA ALA A 196 51.72 7.24 0.37
C ALA A 196 52.57 6.07 -0.18
N PHE A 197 52.00 5.25 -1.07
CA PHE A 197 52.71 4.18 -1.76
C PHE A 197 53.83 4.72 -2.66
N GLN A 198 53.56 5.79 -3.41
CA GLN A 198 54.58 6.45 -4.23
C GLN A 198 55.76 6.91 -3.37
N ILE A 199 55.51 7.57 -2.24
CA ILE A 199 56.56 8.01 -1.29
C ILE A 199 57.35 6.82 -0.75
N TYR A 200 56.67 5.74 -0.36
CA TYR A 200 57.32 4.52 0.13
C TYR A 200 58.27 3.92 -0.93
N SER A 201 57.80 3.84 -2.18
CA SER A 201 58.52 3.25 -3.31
C SER A 201 59.59 4.14 -3.95
N ASP A 202 59.63 5.45 -3.64
CA ASP A 202 60.54 6.39 -4.28
C ASP A 202 62.00 6.15 -3.88
N VAL A 203 62.89 5.93 -4.85
CA VAL A 203 64.31 5.65 -4.60
C VAL A 203 65.11 6.94 -4.31
N ALA A 204 64.55 8.12 -4.64
CA ALA A 204 65.22 9.41 -4.48
C ALA A 204 65.12 10.00 -3.06
N LEU A 205 64.15 9.55 -2.25
CA LEU A 205 63.93 10.03 -0.88
C LEU A 205 64.74 9.22 0.14
N THR A 206 65.26 9.92 1.16
CA THR A 206 65.90 9.26 2.31
C THR A 206 64.87 8.50 3.15
N GLU A 207 65.29 7.46 3.88
CA GLU A 207 64.37 6.71 4.74
C GLU A 207 63.72 7.58 5.83
N GLU A 208 64.46 8.57 6.35
CA GLU A 208 63.97 9.55 7.33
C GLU A 208 62.86 10.43 6.72
N ASP A 209 63.06 10.95 5.51
CA ASP A 209 62.06 11.78 4.82
C ASP A 209 60.79 10.98 4.50
N LYS A 210 60.93 9.72 4.06
CA LYS A 210 59.81 8.83 3.81
C LYS A 210 59.00 8.58 5.08
N LEU A 211 59.69 8.31 6.19
CA LEU A 211 59.06 8.03 7.46
C LEU A 211 58.25 9.23 7.96
N ALA A 212 58.82 10.43 7.90
CA ALA A 212 58.13 11.66 8.29
C ALA A 212 56.87 11.93 7.44
N GLU A 213 56.96 11.73 6.13
CA GLU A 213 55.90 12.09 5.18
C GLU A 213 54.77 11.01 5.15
N ILE A 214 55.09 9.75 5.41
CA ILE A 214 54.11 8.67 5.69
C ILE A 214 53.45 8.88 7.05
N GLU A 215 54.21 9.18 8.10
CA GLU A 215 53.66 9.42 9.44
C GLU A 215 52.69 10.61 9.44
N LYS A 216 53.02 11.69 8.74
CA LYS A 216 52.15 12.85 8.56
C LYS A 216 50.82 12.47 7.90
N ARG A 217 50.85 11.67 6.82
CA ARG A 217 49.64 11.16 6.15
C ARG A 217 48.86 10.21 7.03
N HIS A 218 49.53 9.33 7.75
CA HIS A 218 48.89 8.38 8.66
C HIS A 218 48.18 9.11 9.80
N LYS A 219 48.82 10.12 10.41
CA LYS A 219 48.17 11.00 11.41
C LYS A 219 46.97 11.75 10.84
N ALA A 220 47.09 12.27 9.62
CA ALA A 220 45.97 12.94 8.94
C ALA A 220 44.80 11.97 8.68
N PHE A 221 45.08 10.75 8.23
CA PHE A 221 44.08 9.70 8.07
C PHE A 221 43.44 9.30 9.40
N LEU A 222 44.22 9.11 10.47
CA LEU A 222 43.70 8.77 11.79
C LEU A 222 42.79 9.87 12.35
N ALA A 223 42.95 11.12 11.94
CA ALA A 223 42.02 12.18 12.32
C ALA A 223 40.63 12.01 11.67
N THR A 224 40.54 11.36 10.50
CA THR A 224 39.30 11.20 9.72
C THR A 224 38.75 9.76 9.67
N HIS A 225 39.50 8.76 10.14
CA HIS A 225 39.14 7.33 10.00
C HIS A 225 37.76 6.96 10.58
N ASN A 226 37.38 7.58 11.70
CA ASN A 226 36.06 7.39 12.31
C ASN A 226 34.91 7.76 11.37
N GLY A 227 35.12 8.75 10.48
CA GLY A 227 34.15 9.12 9.45
C GLY A 227 33.95 8.01 8.44
N TYR A 228 35.04 7.44 7.93
CA TYR A 228 34.98 6.29 7.01
C TYR A 228 34.33 5.05 7.66
N ASP A 229 34.61 4.79 8.94
CA ASP A 229 33.99 3.66 9.64
C ASP A 229 32.49 3.83 9.82
N GLN A 230 32.04 5.04 10.16
CA GLN A 230 30.62 5.37 10.25
C GLN A 230 29.92 5.27 8.90
N GLU A 231 30.58 5.72 7.84
CA GLU A 231 30.10 5.62 6.47
C GLU A 231 29.95 4.17 6.01
N ILE A 232 30.98 3.33 6.21
CA ILE A 232 30.94 1.89 5.91
C ILE A 232 29.80 1.23 6.70
N ALA A 233 29.64 1.55 7.98
CA ALA A 233 28.58 0.99 8.81
C ALA A 233 27.18 1.42 8.32
N ARG A 234 27.00 2.69 7.92
CA ARG A 234 25.76 3.20 7.32
C ARG A 234 25.45 2.48 6.01
N ASN A 235 26.41 2.45 5.09
CA ASN A 235 26.25 1.91 3.75
C ASN A 235 26.02 0.39 3.78
N ARG A 236 26.66 -0.32 4.72
CA ARG A 236 26.34 -1.73 5.01
C ARG A 236 24.88 -1.92 5.38
N ARG A 237 24.36 -1.14 6.33
CA ARG A 237 22.94 -1.23 6.75
C ARG A 237 21.98 -0.89 5.61
N GLU A 238 22.31 0.10 4.79
CA GLU A 238 21.50 0.45 3.61
C GLU A 238 21.45 -0.69 2.59
N ARG A 239 22.59 -1.36 2.37
CA ARG A 239 22.68 -2.50 1.48
C ARG A 239 21.90 -3.70 2.01
N GLU A 240 22.09 -4.06 3.27
CA GLU A 240 21.31 -5.12 3.96
C GLU A 240 19.80 -4.84 3.88
N ALA A 241 19.38 -3.59 4.08
CA ALA A 241 17.98 -3.21 3.94
C ALA A 241 17.45 -3.34 2.49
N THR A 242 18.31 -3.11 1.49
CA THR A 242 17.95 -3.27 0.08
C THR A 242 17.89 -4.75 -0.31
N GLU A 243 18.78 -5.58 0.21
CA GLU A 243 18.75 -7.04 0.06
C GLU A 243 17.47 -7.62 0.69
N ALA A 244 17.08 -7.16 1.88
CA ALA A 244 15.82 -7.56 2.51
C ALA A 244 14.60 -7.19 1.66
N LEU A 245 14.59 -5.99 1.08
CA LEU A 245 13.54 -5.55 0.17
C LEU A 245 13.53 -6.39 -1.13
N HIS A 246 14.71 -6.77 -1.65
CA HIS A 246 14.83 -7.65 -2.81
C HIS A 246 14.26 -9.05 -2.54
N LEU A 247 14.43 -9.59 -1.33
CA LEU A 247 13.78 -10.85 -0.92
C LEU A 247 12.26 -10.72 -0.91
N GLU A 248 11.71 -9.61 -0.41
CA GLU A 248 10.27 -9.33 -0.47
C GLU A 248 9.78 -9.25 -1.93
N TYR A 249 10.50 -8.53 -2.78
CA TYR A 249 10.24 -8.47 -4.21
C TYR A 249 10.24 -9.85 -4.88
N ALA A 250 11.27 -10.67 -4.60
CA ALA A 250 11.38 -12.02 -5.15
C ALA A 250 10.21 -12.90 -4.72
N ALA A 251 9.74 -12.77 -3.48
CA ALA A 251 8.56 -13.48 -2.99
C ALA A 251 7.28 -13.06 -3.76
N TYR A 252 7.07 -11.75 -3.99
CA TYR A 252 5.93 -11.29 -4.80
C TYR A 252 6.00 -11.78 -6.25
N CYS A 253 7.18 -11.72 -6.86
CA CYS A 253 7.39 -12.25 -8.21
C CYS A 253 7.07 -13.75 -8.28
N ALA A 254 7.48 -14.55 -7.29
CA ALA A 254 7.14 -15.96 -7.23
C ALA A 254 5.63 -16.22 -7.11
N LEU A 255 4.90 -15.45 -6.30
CA LEU A 255 3.44 -15.57 -6.15
C LEU A 255 2.64 -15.16 -7.40
N LEU A 256 3.27 -14.36 -8.27
CA LEU A 256 2.70 -13.85 -9.52
C LEU A 256 3.30 -14.52 -10.77
N ASP A 257 4.11 -15.57 -10.59
CA ASP A 257 4.78 -16.32 -11.67
C ASP A 257 5.63 -15.42 -12.61
N ARG A 258 6.31 -14.42 -12.04
CA ARG A 258 7.16 -13.47 -12.76
C ARG A 258 8.65 -13.79 -12.55
N PRO A 259 9.50 -13.52 -13.57
CA PRO A 259 10.94 -13.64 -13.40
C PRO A 259 11.45 -12.61 -12.40
N VAL A 260 12.38 -13.03 -11.54
CA VAL A 260 13.05 -12.17 -10.56
C VAL A 260 14.27 -11.52 -11.22
N ARG A 261 14.43 -10.21 -11.06
CA ARG A 261 15.66 -9.50 -11.42
C ARG A 261 16.75 -9.78 -10.40
N ASP A 262 17.98 -10.03 -10.85
CA ASP A 262 19.11 -10.28 -9.95
C ASP A 262 19.48 -9.04 -9.12
N PHE A 263 20.00 -9.29 -7.92
CA PHE A 263 20.52 -8.24 -7.04
C PHE A 263 21.92 -7.81 -7.52
N PRO A 264 22.23 -6.50 -7.56
CA PRO A 264 23.53 -6.03 -8.01
C PRO A 264 24.61 -6.18 -6.91
N GLU A 265 25.14 -7.40 -6.73
CA GLU A 265 26.08 -7.74 -5.64
C GLU A 265 27.42 -6.97 -5.70
N GLU A 266 27.94 -6.66 -6.89
CA GLU A 266 29.25 -6.00 -7.05
C GLU A 266 29.14 -4.51 -7.42
N ALA A 267 27.96 -3.92 -7.27
CA ALA A 267 27.74 -2.53 -7.68
C ALA A 267 28.08 -1.52 -6.58
N SER A 268 28.35 -0.28 -6.99
CA SER A 268 28.57 0.85 -6.08
C SER A 268 27.32 1.14 -5.24
N MET A 269 27.51 1.81 -4.10
CA MET A 269 26.38 2.21 -3.24
C MET A 269 25.38 3.12 -3.96
N GLU A 270 25.83 3.96 -4.89
CA GLU A 270 24.93 4.76 -5.74
C GLU A 270 24.02 3.87 -6.59
N ALA A 271 24.58 2.85 -7.24
CA ALA A 271 23.80 1.90 -8.04
C ALA A 271 22.83 1.08 -7.18
N VAL A 272 23.24 0.66 -5.96
CA VAL A 272 22.35 -0.02 -5.00
C VAL A 272 21.18 0.89 -4.57
N ARG A 273 21.44 2.19 -4.33
CA ARG A 273 20.39 3.18 -4.00
C ARG A 273 19.43 3.38 -5.18
N CYS A 274 19.93 3.50 -6.40
CA CYS A 274 19.09 3.56 -7.61
C CYS A 274 18.22 2.31 -7.72
N PHE A 275 18.82 1.12 -7.62
CA PHE A 275 18.10 -0.17 -7.63
C PHE A 275 17.02 -0.23 -6.55
N ARG A 276 17.32 0.24 -5.33
CA ARG A 276 16.34 0.31 -4.22
C ARG A 276 15.12 1.14 -4.59
N THR A 277 15.30 2.32 -5.18
CA THR A 277 14.18 3.21 -5.53
C THR A 277 13.28 2.59 -6.60
N GLU A 278 13.86 1.94 -7.61
CA GLU A 278 13.10 1.18 -8.60
C GLU A 278 12.32 0.03 -7.96
N LEU A 279 13.00 -0.74 -7.11
CA LEU A 279 12.42 -1.93 -6.49
C LEU A 279 11.31 -1.57 -5.50
N GLN A 280 11.41 -0.46 -4.76
CA GLN A 280 10.31 0.07 -3.94
C GLN A 280 9.05 0.40 -4.75
N ARG A 281 9.22 0.93 -5.97
CA ARG A 281 8.10 1.20 -6.88
C ARG A 281 7.50 -0.10 -7.39
N GLU A 282 8.34 -1.06 -7.80
CA GLU A 282 7.89 -2.35 -8.30
C GLU A 282 7.17 -3.18 -7.23
N VAL A 283 7.71 -3.24 -6.00
CA VAL A 283 7.07 -3.93 -4.86
C VAL A 283 5.67 -3.39 -4.60
N LYS A 284 5.47 -2.07 -4.62
CA LYS A 284 4.13 -1.47 -4.47
C LYS A 284 3.17 -1.91 -5.58
N GLN A 285 3.65 -2.00 -6.81
CA GLN A 285 2.85 -2.46 -7.95
C GLN A 285 2.49 -3.95 -7.82
N LEU A 286 3.47 -4.79 -7.51
CA LEU A 286 3.26 -6.23 -7.34
C LEU A 286 2.34 -6.53 -6.15
N HIS A 287 2.47 -5.77 -5.05
CA HIS A 287 1.58 -5.90 -3.90
C HIS A 287 0.13 -5.61 -4.27
N GLU A 288 -0.11 -4.53 -5.04
CA GLU A 288 -1.46 -4.17 -5.50
C GLU A 288 -2.03 -5.20 -6.49
N GLU A 289 -1.20 -5.73 -7.39
CA GLU A 289 -1.60 -6.81 -8.30
C GLU A 289 -1.96 -8.09 -7.53
N LEU A 290 -1.14 -8.48 -6.54
CA LEU A 290 -1.41 -9.65 -5.71
C LEU A 290 -2.68 -9.46 -4.88
N ARG A 291 -2.89 -8.26 -4.32
CA ARG A 291 -4.13 -7.91 -3.60
C ARG A 291 -5.36 -8.12 -4.49
N LYS A 292 -5.34 -7.60 -5.72
CA LYS A 292 -6.44 -7.79 -6.70
C LYS A 292 -6.65 -9.25 -7.07
N LYS A 293 -5.57 -10.02 -7.27
CA LYS A 293 -5.64 -11.46 -7.55
C LYS A 293 -6.33 -12.19 -6.38
N ASN A 294 -5.90 -11.92 -5.14
CA ASN A 294 -6.48 -12.53 -3.94
C ASN A 294 -7.95 -12.15 -3.74
N GLU A 295 -8.32 -10.89 -3.99
CA GLU A 295 -9.72 -10.44 -3.94
C GLU A 295 -10.58 -11.15 -4.99
N MET A 296 -10.10 -11.25 -6.22
CA MET A 296 -10.77 -11.97 -7.30
C MET A 296 -10.96 -13.45 -6.95
N GLU A 297 -9.93 -14.12 -6.44
CA GLU A 297 -9.98 -15.51 -6.01
C GLU A 297 -10.94 -15.71 -4.83
N TYR A 298 -10.95 -14.80 -3.86
CA TYR A 298 -11.87 -14.83 -2.73
C TYR A 298 -13.33 -14.72 -3.19
N VAL A 299 -13.63 -13.78 -4.09
CA VAL A 299 -14.98 -13.61 -4.66
C VAL A 299 -15.38 -14.86 -5.44
N ALA A 300 -14.52 -15.37 -6.31
CA ALA A 300 -14.80 -16.56 -7.11
C ALA A 300 -15.06 -17.80 -6.23
N LYS A 301 -14.26 -17.99 -5.18
CA LYS A 301 -14.42 -19.07 -4.20
C LYS A 301 -15.76 -18.95 -3.45
N THR A 302 -16.05 -17.76 -2.93
CA THR A 302 -17.29 -17.51 -2.18
C THR A 302 -18.52 -17.74 -3.06
N VAL A 303 -18.50 -17.25 -4.31
CA VAL A 303 -19.58 -17.52 -5.25
C VAL A 303 -19.70 -19.02 -5.54
N GLY A 304 -18.58 -19.73 -5.70
CA GLY A 304 -18.60 -21.17 -5.91
C GLY A 304 -19.19 -21.98 -4.76
N GLU A 305 -18.90 -21.59 -3.52
CA GLU A 305 -19.50 -22.19 -2.32
C GLU A 305 -21.02 -21.98 -2.30
N ILE A 306 -21.49 -20.77 -2.63
CA ILE A 306 -22.93 -20.44 -2.71
C ILE A 306 -23.62 -21.22 -3.84
N MET A 307 -22.99 -21.33 -5.00
CA MET A 307 -23.53 -22.11 -6.13
C MET A 307 -23.62 -23.60 -5.79
N THR A 308 -22.63 -24.13 -5.07
CA THR A 308 -22.65 -25.53 -4.58
C THR A 308 -23.78 -25.73 -3.56
N GLU A 309 -24.00 -24.78 -2.64
CA GLU A 309 -25.11 -24.82 -1.68
C GLU A 309 -26.49 -24.79 -2.37
N LEU A 310 -26.60 -24.12 -3.52
CA LEU A 310 -27.81 -24.15 -4.38
C LEU A 310 -28.02 -25.46 -5.14
N GLY A 311 -27.09 -26.42 -5.01
CA GLY A 311 -27.11 -27.70 -5.70
C GLY A 311 -26.59 -27.64 -7.14
N HIS A 312 -25.76 -26.64 -7.45
CA HIS A 312 -25.16 -26.50 -8.78
C HIS A 312 -23.70 -26.97 -8.77
N ASP A 313 -23.42 -28.05 -9.50
CA ASP A 313 -22.07 -28.62 -9.62
C ASP A 313 -21.23 -27.84 -10.64
N VAL A 314 -19.93 -27.69 -10.40
CA VAL A 314 -18.98 -27.11 -11.37
C VAL A 314 -18.80 -28.07 -12.55
N VAL A 315 -19.02 -27.55 -13.76
CA VAL A 315 -18.83 -28.25 -15.04
C VAL A 315 -17.47 -27.91 -15.65
N ALA A 316 -17.04 -26.65 -15.53
CA ALA A 316 -15.75 -26.18 -16.01
C ALA A 316 -15.32 -24.94 -15.22
N SER A 317 -14.00 -24.71 -15.14
CA SER A 317 -13.39 -23.53 -14.55
C SER A 317 -12.19 -23.13 -15.39
N GLU A 318 -12.12 -21.86 -15.79
CA GLU A 318 -11.05 -21.30 -16.61
C GLU A 318 -10.61 -19.95 -16.05
N THR A 319 -9.31 -19.68 -16.07
CA THR A 319 -8.76 -18.35 -15.76
C THR A 319 -8.29 -17.70 -17.05
N LEU A 320 -8.97 -16.62 -17.44
CA LEU A 320 -8.69 -15.85 -18.64
C LEU A 320 -7.86 -14.62 -18.26
N ALA A 321 -6.60 -14.58 -18.73
CA ALA A 321 -5.75 -13.41 -18.61
C ALA A 321 -5.82 -12.58 -19.90
N ALA A 322 -6.40 -11.38 -19.82
CA ALA A 322 -6.35 -10.38 -20.88
C ALA A 322 -5.39 -9.23 -20.48
N PRO A 323 -4.83 -8.47 -21.44
CA PRO A 323 -3.79 -7.45 -21.16
C PRO A 323 -4.14 -6.45 -20.05
N ASN A 324 -5.44 -6.19 -19.85
CA ASN A 324 -5.96 -5.21 -18.90
C ASN A 324 -7.00 -5.79 -17.93
N ARG A 325 -7.21 -7.13 -17.91
CA ARG A 325 -8.25 -7.74 -17.08
C ARG A 325 -8.00 -9.22 -16.89
N ASN A 326 -7.94 -9.65 -15.63
CA ASN A 326 -8.05 -11.06 -15.28
C ASN A 326 -9.51 -11.41 -14.97
N ILE A 327 -9.96 -12.54 -15.50
CA ILE A 327 -11.33 -13.05 -15.32
C ILE A 327 -11.25 -14.52 -14.94
N ILE A 328 -11.88 -14.90 -13.82
CA ILE A 328 -12.19 -16.29 -13.50
C ILE A 328 -13.58 -16.59 -14.07
N HIS A 329 -13.67 -17.57 -14.95
CA HIS A 329 -14.92 -18.07 -15.52
C HIS A 329 -15.23 -19.45 -14.96
N ASN A 330 -16.32 -19.55 -14.21
CA ASN A 330 -16.82 -20.82 -13.68
C ASN A 330 -18.17 -21.14 -14.33
N MET A 331 -18.33 -22.38 -14.81
CA MET A 331 -19.57 -22.89 -15.38
C MET A 331 -20.20 -23.87 -14.41
N TYR A 332 -21.43 -23.62 -13.98
CA TYR A 332 -22.17 -24.48 -13.06
C TYR A 332 -23.36 -25.14 -13.76
N ARG A 333 -23.62 -26.42 -13.48
CA ARG A 333 -24.77 -27.15 -14.00
C ARG A 333 -26.05 -26.62 -13.35
N PHE A 334 -26.98 -26.15 -14.17
CA PHE A 334 -28.27 -25.63 -13.72
C PHE A 334 -29.42 -26.60 -14.01
N ASP A 335 -29.38 -27.23 -15.17
CA ASP A 335 -30.33 -28.24 -15.64
C ASP A 335 -29.62 -29.22 -16.58
N ASP A 336 -30.33 -30.22 -17.10
CA ASP A 336 -29.77 -31.23 -18.02
C ASP A 336 -29.19 -30.62 -19.32
N ASP A 337 -29.74 -29.49 -19.78
CA ASP A 337 -29.34 -28.78 -21.00
C ASP A 337 -28.97 -27.31 -20.76
N MET A 338 -28.70 -26.92 -19.50
CA MET A 338 -28.40 -25.53 -19.14
C MET A 338 -27.26 -25.39 -18.11
N VAL A 339 -26.52 -24.30 -18.24
CA VAL A 339 -25.45 -23.89 -17.32
C VAL A 339 -25.62 -22.44 -16.88
N VAL A 340 -25.12 -22.14 -15.69
CA VAL A 340 -24.90 -20.77 -15.21
C VAL A 340 -23.41 -20.46 -15.35
N ASN A 341 -23.09 -19.49 -16.20
CA ASN A 341 -21.76 -18.92 -16.28
C ASN A 341 -21.61 -17.84 -15.21
N VAL A 342 -20.54 -17.94 -14.45
CA VAL A 342 -20.13 -16.95 -13.45
C VAL A 342 -18.79 -16.40 -13.88
N PHE A 343 -18.73 -15.10 -14.12
CA PHE A 343 -17.50 -14.39 -14.43
C PHE A 343 -17.15 -13.48 -13.27
N THR A 344 -15.97 -13.64 -12.71
CA THR A 344 -15.42 -12.82 -11.63
C THR A 344 -14.18 -12.11 -12.15
N SER A 345 -14.11 -10.79 -12.04
CA SER A 345 -12.94 -10.01 -12.49
C SER A 345 -12.18 -9.34 -11.37
N ASP A 346 -10.92 -9.04 -11.65
CA ASP A 346 -9.97 -8.30 -10.82
C ASP A 346 -10.42 -6.89 -10.37
N ASN A 347 -11.43 -6.31 -11.01
CA ASN A 347 -12.09 -5.07 -10.58
C ASN A 347 -13.27 -5.28 -9.61
N GLY A 348 -13.46 -6.51 -9.12
CA GLY A 348 -14.56 -6.88 -8.22
C GLY A 348 -15.91 -7.12 -8.91
N GLY A 349 -15.97 -7.07 -10.24
CA GLY A 349 -17.18 -7.37 -11.00
C GLY A 349 -17.53 -8.86 -10.96
N VAL A 350 -18.81 -9.16 -10.72
CA VAL A 350 -19.38 -10.52 -10.84
C VAL A 350 -20.53 -10.48 -11.83
N MET A 351 -20.53 -11.38 -12.81
CA MET A 351 -21.60 -11.53 -13.79
C MET A 351 -22.13 -12.96 -13.78
N PHE A 352 -23.45 -13.09 -13.74
CA PHE A 352 -24.16 -14.36 -13.86
C PHE A 352 -24.89 -14.40 -15.20
N GLU A 353 -24.73 -15.47 -15.97
CA GLU A 353 -25.39 -15.66 -17.26
C GLU A 353 -25.87 -17.11 -17.44
N VAL A 354 -27.18 -17.29 -17.61
CA VAL A 354 -27.75 -18.61 -17.94
C VAL A 354 -27.63 -18.85 -19.44
N SER A 355 -27.10 -20.01 -19.82
CA SER A 355 -26.95 -20.42 -21.22
C SER A 355 -27.39 -21.86 -21.40
N GLY A 356 -27.90 -22.17 -22.59
CA GLY A 356 -28.14 -23.55 -22.99
C GLY A 356 -26.85 -24.22 -23.44
N VAL A 357 -26.90 -25.54 -23.53
CA VAL A 357 -25.73 -26.37 -23.79
C VAL A 357 -25.93 -27.17 -25.07
N SER A 358 -24.89 -27.29 -25.90
CA SER A 358 -24.93 -28.01 -27.17
C SER A 358 -23.64 -28.82 -27.38
N GLU A 359 -23.71 -29.90 -28.15
CA GLU A 359 -22.52 -30.63 -28.60
C GLU A 359 -21.80 -29.91 -29.75
N GLU A 360 -22.54 -29.09 -30.50
CA GLU A 360 -22.06 -28.36 -31.68
C GLU A 360 -22.26 -26.85 -31.53
N LYS A 361 -21.36 -26.08 -32.14
CA LYS A 361 -21.45 -24.62 -32.21
C LYS A 361 -22.49 -24.21 -33.25
N ARG A 362 -23.73 -23.95 -32.81
CA ARG A 362 -24.86 -23.52 -33.65
C ARG A 362 -25.76 -22.52 -32.92
N PRO A 363 -26.62 -21.74 -33.63
CA PRO A 363 -27.61 -20.91 -32.98
C PRO A 363 -28.70 -21.75 -32.28
N ALA A 364 -29.28 -21.17 -31.22
CA ALA A 364 -30.44 -21.73 -30.53
C ALA A 364 -31.70 -21.67 -31.42
N THR A 365 -32.46 -22.76 -31.45
CA THR A 365 -33.80 -22.81 -32.05
C THR A 365 -34.80 -22.01 -31.22
N SER A 366 -35.96 -21.64 -31.79
CA SER A 366 -36.98 -20.89 -31.06
C SER A 366 -37.46 -21.60 -29.79
N LEU A 367 -37.56 -22.94 -29.82
CA LEU A 367 -37.95 -23.73 -28.66
C LEU A 367 -36.86 -23.72 -27.57
N GLU A 368 -35.58 -23.86 -27.95
CA GLU A 368 -34.46 -23.79 -27.02
C GLU A 368 -34.34 -22.40 -26.39
N LYS A 369 -34.55 -21.33 -27.16
CA LYS A 369 -34.54 -19.96 -26.64
C LYS A 369 -35.63 -19.76 -25.58
N LEU A 370 -36.82 -20.31 -25.80
CA LEU A 370 -37.91 -20.24 -24.83
C LEU A 370 -37.55 -21.00 -23.55
N LYS A 371 -37.01 -22.21 -23.66
CA LYS A 371 -36.52 -22.98 -22.51
C LYS A 371 -35.43 -22.25 -21.73
N ILE A 372 -34.46 -21.66 -22.44
CA ILE A 372 -33.38 -20.89 -21.80
C ILE A 372 -33.94 -19.67 -21.06
N LYS A 373 -34.94 -18.98 -21.64
CA LYS A 373 -35.66 -17.89 -20.95
C LYS A 373 -36.35 -18.37 -19.67
N GLU A 374 -37.03 -19.52 -19.71
CA GLU A 374 -37.62 -20.13 -18.50
C GLU A 374 -36.53 -20.50 -17.47
N GLY A 375 -35.36 -20.94 -17.93
CA GLY A 375 -34.17 -21.13 -17.08
C GLY A 375 -33.67 -19.85 -16.43
N MET A 376 -33.62 -18.74 -17.18
CA MET A 376 -33.28 -17.42 -16.68
C MET A 376 -34.26 -16.95 -15.60
N GLU A 377 -35.56 -17.11 -15.82
CA GLU A 377 -36.60 -16.80 -14.84
C GLU A 377 -36.40 -17.57 -13.53
N ARG A 378 -36.21 -18.90 -13.61
CA ARG A 378 -35.93 -19.76 -12.45
C ARG A 378 -34.65 -19.37 -11.70
N PHE A 379 -33.63 -18.89 -12.40
CA PHE A 379 -32.39 -18.43 -11.77
C PHE A 379 -32.57 -17.06 -11.11
N CYS A 380 -33.28 -16.13 -11.77
CA CYS A 380 -33.59 -14.80 -11.22
C CYS A 380 -34.36 -14.90 -9.90
N ASP A 381 -35.26 -15.87 -9.74
CA ASP A 381 -35.98 -16.12 -8.48
C ASP A 381 -35.04 -16.45 -7.30
N LYS A 382 -33.87 -17.05 -7.59
CA LYS A 382 -32.85 -17.40 -6.57
C LYS A 382 -31.87 -16.25 -6.29
N TYR A 383 -31.83 -15.22 -7.12
CA TYR A 383 -30.86 -14.13 -7.01
C TYR A 383 -30.92 -13.38 -5.65
N PRO A 384 -32.10 -13.08 -5.06
CA PRO A 384 -32.16 -12.45 -3.74
C PRO A 384 -31.47 -13.25 -2.64
N TRP A 385 -31.57 -14.58 -2.69
CA TRP A 385 -30.90 -15.47 -1.73
C TRP A 385 -29.39 -15.49 -1.93
N ILE A 386 -28.92 -15.52 -3.19
CA ILE A 386 -27.48 -15.41 -3.52
C ILE A 386 -26.92 -14.10 -2.96
N LYS A 387 -27.64 -12.99 -3.13
CA LYS A 387 -27.25 -11.68 -2.64
C LYS A 387 -27.13 -11.64 -1.11
N GLU A 388 -28.08 -12.23 -0.39
CA GLU A 388 -28.04 -12.32 1.07
C GLU A 388 -26.82 -13.12 1.55
N LYS A 389 -26.53 -14.26 0.90
CA LYS A 389 -25.36 -15.10 1.23
C LYS A 389 -24.03 -14.43 0.93
N LEU A 390 -23.92 -13.72 -0.19
CA LEU A 390 -22.74 -12.91 -0.50
C LEU A 390 -22.52 -11.84 0.56
N ALA A 391 -23.57 -11.11 0.95
CA ALA A 391 -23.49 -10.09 1.98
C ALA A 391 -23.08 -10.67 3.35
N ALA A 392 -23.62 -11.84 3.72
CA ALA A 392 -23.24 -12.55 4.95
C ALA A 392 -21.76 -12.99 4.93
N SER A 393 -21.19 -13.21 3.74
CA SER A 393 -19.78 -13.55 3.53
C SER A 393 -18.88 -12.31 3.35
N GLY A 394 -19.41 -11.11 3.62
CA GLY A 394 -18.68 -9.84 3.53
C GLY A 394 -18.60 -9.24 2.11
N LEU A 395 -19.32 -9.80 1.13
CA LEU A 395 -19.34 -9.32 -0.25
C LEU A 395 -20.63 -8.55 -0.54
N ALA A 396 -20.57 -7.22 -0.42
CA ALA A 396 -21.69 -6.34 -0.74
C ALA A 396 -21.69 -5.94 -2.23
N LEU A 397 -22.80 -6.20 -2.94
CA LEU A 397 -22.99 -5.79 -4.33
C LEU A 397 -23.46 -4.33 -4.39
N GLY A 398 -22.63 -3.43 -4.91
CA GLY A 398 -22.91 -1.98 -4.95
C GLY A 398 -23.58 -1.47 -6.24
N ASN A 399 -23.17 -1.97 -7.40
CA ASN A 399 -23.63 -1.49 -8.72
C ASN A 399 -24.27 -2.64 -9.52
N GLU A 400 -25.54 -2.92 -9.25
CA GLU A 400 -26.27 -4.02 -9.91
C GLU A 400 -26.88 -3.57 -11.25
N ASN A 401 -26.61 -4.32 -12.31
CA ASN A 401 -27.21 -4.14 -13.63
C ASN A 401 -28.06 -5.36 -13.98
N LEU A 402 -29.24 -5.45 -13.37
CA LEU A 402 -30.16 -6.57 -13.57
C LEU A 402 -30.88 -6.42 -14.92
N LYS A 403 -30.88 -7.49 -15.71
CA LYS A 403 -31.61 -7.58 -16.97
C LYS A 403 -32.73 -8.59 -16.82
N GLU A 404 -33.92 -8.21 -17.27
CA GLU A 404 -35.06 -9.13 -17.28
C GLU A 404 -34.79 -10.30 -18.25
N PRO A 405 -35.27 -11.52 -17.91
CA PRO A 405 -35.18 -12.68 -18.80
C PRO A 405 -35.80 -12.41 -20.17
N ASP A 406 -35.02 -12.61 -21.23
CA ASP A 406 -35.46 -12.37 -22.61
C ASP A 406 -34.82 -13.36 -23.59
N VAL A 407 -35.57 -13.74 -24.62
CA VAL A 407 -35.13 -14.69 -25.65
C VAL A 407 -33.94 -14.18 -26.48
N SER A 408 -33.71 -12.87 -26.52
CA SER A 408 -32.55 -12.25 -27.20
C SER A 408 -31.23 -12.54 -26.49
N TYR A 409 -31.26 -12.83 -25.19
CA TYR A 409 -30.07 -13.23 -24.42
C TYR A 409 -29.77 -14.73 -24.52
N ALA A 410 -30.69 -15.55 -25.03
CA ALA A 410 -30.54 -16.99 -25.08
C ALA A 410 -29.44 -17.43 -26.07
N ARG A 411 -28.42 -18.12 -25.53
CA ARG A 411 -27.24 -18.61 -26.27
C ARG A 411 -26.98 -20.08 -25.98
N LEU A 412 -26.33 -20.77 -26.93
CA LEU A 412 -25.84 -22.14 -26.75
C LEU A 412 -24.31 -22.12 -26.62
N ILE A 413 -23.80 -22.85 -25.63
CA ILE A 413 -22.36 -23.03 -25.39
C ILE A 413 -21.98 -24.48 -25.75
N PRO A 414 -20.92 -24.69 -26.55
CA PRO A 414 -20.41 -26.02 -26.84
C PRO A 414 -19.71 -26.63 -25.62
N LEU A 415 -20.03 -27.87 -25.24
CA LEU A 415 -19.35 -28.58 -24.14
C LEU A 415 -17.98 -29.15 -24.50
N LYS A 416 -17.73 -29.40 -25.79
CA LYS A 416 -16.39 -29.79 -26.26
C LYS A 416 -15.59 -28.52 -26.51
N GLY A 417 -14.77 -28.14 -25.54
CA GLY A 417 -13.62 -27.29 -25.81
C GLY A 417 -12.61 -28.06 -26.68
N GLU A 418 -11.91 -27.35 -27.57
CA GLU A 418 -10.73 -27.90 -28.25
C GLU A 418 -9.60 -28.28 -27.28
N ASN A 419 -9.71 -28.01 -25.96
CA ASN A 419 -8.89 -28.58 -24.90
C ASN A 419 -9.70 -28.76 -23.61
N GLY A 420 -9.77 -29.99 -23.09
CA GLY A 420 -10.27 -30.28 -21.73
C GLY A 420 -11.66 -30.92 -21.67
N GLY A 421 -11.70 -32.20 -21.28
CA GLY A 421 -12.88 -33.05 -21.32
C GLY A 421 -13.80 -32.91 -20.10
N ALA A 422 -15.00 -32.38 -20.31
CA ALA A 422 -16.11 -32.56 -19.39
C ALA A 422 -17.22 -33.33 -20.10
N SER A 423 -17.32 -34.64 -19.84
CA SER A 423 -18.38 -35.49 -20.36
C SER A 423 -19.66 -35.28 -19.55
N PHE A 424 -20.70 -34.73 -20.19
CA PHE A 424 -22.06 -34.70 -19.66
C PHE A 424 -22.67 -36.11 -19.80
N SER A 425 -22.62 -36.94 -18.76
CA SER A 425 -23.34 -38.21 -18.77
C SER A 425 -24.83 -37.95 -18.51
N ARG A 426 -25.64 -38.12 -19.55
CA ARG A 426 -27.11 -38.06 -19.47
C ARG A 426 -27.62 -39.20 -18.57
N VAL A 427 -27.96 -38.90 -17.32
CA VAL A 427 -28.56 -39.89 -16.42
C VAL A 427 -29.99 -40.15 -16.88
N LYS A 428 -30.23 -41.29 -17.55
CA LYS A 428 -31.59 -41.75 -17.87
C LYS A 428 -32.35 -42.02 -16.56
N GLY A 429 -33.36 -41.20 -16.29
CA GLY A 429 -34.28 -41.37 -15.16
C GLY A 429 -34.96 -42.74 -15.19
N ARG A 430 -34.88 -43.46 -14.06
CA ARG A 430 -35.67 -44.66 -13.79
C ARG A 430 -37.05 -44.21 -13.30
N THR A 431 -38.04 -44.23 -14.20
CA THR A 431 -39.45 -44.08 -13.83
C THR A 431 -39.86 -45.29 -12.99
N ARG A 432 -40.07 -45.10 -11.68
CA ARG A 432 -40.83 -46.06 -10.87
C ARG A 432 -42.31 -45.84 -11.17
N THR A 433 -42.84 -46.60 -12.12
CA THR A 433 -44.28 -46.79 -12.28
C THR A 433 -44.79 -47.60 -11.08
N LEU A 434 -45.51 -46.92 -10.19
CA LEU A 434 -46.47 -47.57 -9.29
C LEU A 434 -47.75 -47.79 -10.09
N SER A 435 -47.89 -48.99 -10.67
CA SER A 435 -49.16 -49.48 -11.18
C SER A 435 -49.83 -50.34 -10.11
N ALA A 436 -50.95 -49.85 -9.60
CA ALA A 436 -51.93 -50.63 -8.86
C ALA A 436 -52.79 -51.44 -9.85
N GLN A 437 -52.89 -52.74 -9.62
CA GLN A 437 -53.91 -53.73 -10.03
C GLN A 437 -53.46 -55.03 -9.32
N GLY A 438 -54.23 -55.70 -8.45
CA GLY A 438 -55.65 -56.00 -8.52
C GLY A 438 -55.78 -57.51 -8.72
N GLU A 439 -56.16 -58.20 -7.63
CA GLU A 439 -56.85 -59.50 -7.50
C GLU A 439 -56.86 -60.52 -8.65
N GLY A 440 -56.61 -61.80 -8.31
CA GLY A 440 -57.10 -62.93 -9.13
C GLY A 440 -56.35 -64.25 -8.92
N GLU A 441 -56.95 -65.11 -8.09
CA GLU A 441 -56.75 -66.57 -7.88
C GLU A 441 -55.52 -67.09 -7.12
#